data_AF-A0A8C5TQ35-F1
#
_entry.id   AF-A0A8C5TQ35-F1
#
_cell.length_a   1.000
_cell.length_b   1.000
_cell.length_c   1.000
_cell.angle_alpha   90.00
_cell.angle_beta   90.00
_cell.angle_gamma   90.00
#
_symmetry.space_group_name_H-M   'P 1'
#
loop_
_entity.id
_entity.type
_entity.pdbx_description
1 polymer ?
#
loop_
_entity_poly.entity_id
_entity_poly.type
_entity_poly.pdbx_seq_one_letter_code
_entity_poly.pdbx_strand_id
1 'polypeptide(L)' 'MLVLDAEKRVTAAEALMHPYFETIHDPEEEIDAEKYDDTFDNMELPLDEWKRITYKEILNFKPPQTSDSKETAV' A
#
# COMPACT_ATOMS: atom_id res chain seq x y z
N MET A 1 3.29 17.06 5.65
CA MET A 1 3.13 18.54 5.74
C MET A 1 4.45 19.25 5.44
N LEU A 2 4.40 20.55 5.12
CA LEU A 2 5.53 21.37 4.65
C LEU A 2 6.51 21.72 5.79
N VAL A 3 7.21 20.72 6.31
CA VAL A 3 8.28 20.85 7.30
C VAL A 3 9.60 20.43 6.64
N LEU A 4 10.63 21.26 6.76
CA LEU A 4 11.94 21.03 6.13
C LEU A 4 12.60 19.74 6.65
N ASP A 5 12.55 19.55 7.96
CA ASP A 5 13.05 18.36 8.64
C ASP A 5 12.09 17.18 8.45
N ALA A 6 12.58 16.09 7.84
CA ALA A 6 11.76 14.92 7.50
C ALA A 6 11.22 14.21 8.74
N GLU A 7 12.05 14.09 9.77
CA GLU A 7 11.71 13.41 11.03
C GLU A 7 10.64 14.18 11.84
N LYS A 8 10.38 15.44 11.47
CA LYS A 8 9.35 16.28 12.10
C LYS A 8 8.07 16.40 11.26
N ARG A 9 7.98 15.71 10.12
CA ARG A 9 6.75 15.70 9.33
C ARG A 9 5.73 14.78 10.00
N VAL A 10 4.48 15.24 10.00
CA VAL A 10 3.33 14.40 10.36
C VAL A 10 3.25 13.15 9.46
N THR A 11 2.97 12.00 10.05
CA THR A 11 2.71 10.73 9.36
C THR A 11 1.30 10.69 8.76
N ALA A 12 1.00 9.69 7.93
CA ALA A 12 -0.34 9.52 7.37
C ALA A 12 -1.39 9.26 8.48
N ALA A 13 -1.10 8.36 9.42
CA ALA A 13 -1.99 8.05 10.54
C ALA A 13 -2.25 9.28 11.44
N GLU A 14 -1.21 10.06 11.75
CA GLU A 14 -1.39 11.30 12.52
C GLU A 14 -2.16 12.38 11.75
N ALA A 15 -2.01 12.43 10.43
CA ALA A 15 -2.73 13.38 9.60
C ALA A 15 -4.23 13.04 9.52
N LEU A 16 -4.60 11.76 9.52
CA LEU A 16 -6.01 11.33 9.49
C LEU A 16 -6.79 11.73 10.75
N MET A 17 -6.11 11.80 11.90
CA MET A 17 -6.69 12.32 13.15
C MET A 17 -6.86 13.85 13.19
N HIS A 18 -6.45 14.58 12.15
CA HIS A 18 -6.54 16.05 12.13
C HIS A 18 -8.01 16.50 11.97
N PRO A 19 -8.45 17.59 12.65
CA PRO A 19 -9.84 18.08 12.60
C PRO A 19 -10.40 18.33 11.18
N TYR A 20 -9.50 18.54 10.22
CA TYR A 20 -9.86 18.69 8.81
C TYR A 20 -10.56 17.45 8.22
N PHE A 21 -10.28 16.25 8.73
CA PHE A 21 -10.84 14.99 8.25
C PHE A 21 -11.96 14.44 9.16
N GLU A 22 -12.35 15.12 10.23
CA GLU A 22 -13.36 14.64 11.19
C GLU A 22 -14.66 14.16 10.54
N THR A 23 -15.08 14.79 9.45
CA THR A 23 -16.34 14.44 8.75
C THR A 23 -16.26 13.15 7.94
N ILE A 24 -15.06 12.65 7.65
CA ILE A 24 -14.82 11.48 6.79
C ILE A 24 -13.90 10.42 7.43
N HIS A 25 -13.33 10.70 8.60
CA HIS A 25 -12.42 9.78 9.28
C HIS A 25 -13.22 8.58 9.82
N ASP A 26 -12.84 7.38 9.38
CA ASP A 26 -13.41 6.11 9.81
C ASP A 26 -12.29 5.13 10.17
N PRO A 27 -11.98 4.95 11.48
CA PRO A 27 -10.92 4.06 11.93
C PRO A 27 -11.09 2.60 11.51
N GLU A 28 -12.32 2.15 11.26
CA GLU A 28 -12.58 0.74 10.90
C GLU A 28 -12.25 0.45 9.43
N GLU A 29 -12.24 1.47 8.57
CA GLU A 29 -11.79 1.35 7.17
C GLU A 29 -10.26 1.57 7.03
N GLU A 30 -9.60 2.08 8.08
CA GLU A 30 -8.16 2.36 8.12
C GLU A 30 -7.35 1.14 8.58
N ILE A 31 -7.35 0.09 7.75
CA ILE A 31 -6.58 -1.15 8.02
C ILE A 31 -5.14 -1.07 7.54
N ASP A 32 -4.22 -1.61 8.35
CA ASP A 32 -2.83 -1.79 7.94
C ASP A 32 -2.69 -2.91 6.91
N ALA A 33 -1.82 -2.70 5.92
CA ALA A 33 -1.48 -3.73 4.96
C ALA A 33 -0.65 -4.85 5.60
N GLU A 34 -0.73 -6.05 5.03
CA GLU A 34 0.20 -7.11 5.38
C GLU A 34 1.64 -6.68 5.07
N LYS A 35 2.58 -7.18 5.89
CA LYS A 35 4.00 -6.87 5.70
C LYS A 35 4.45 -7.33 4.31
N TYR A 36 5.01 -6.40 3.54
CA TYR A 36 5.64 -6.70 2.27
C TYR A 36 6.95 -7.47 2.45
N ASP A 37 7.18 -8.49 1.62
CA ASP A 37 8.45 -9.22 1.53
C ASP A 37 9.32 -8.59 0.44
N ASP A 38 10.28 -7.77 0.87
CA ASP A 38 11.21 -7.02 0.03
C ASP A 38 12.54 -7.78 -0.22
N THR A 39 12.57 -9.09 0.06
CA THR A 39 13.79 -9.91 -0.04
C THR A 39 14.46 -9.79 -1.42
N PHE A 40 13.67 -9.60 -2.49
CA PHE A 40 14.19 -9.54 -3.85
C PHE A 40 14.72 -8.16 -4.27
N ASP A 41 14.32 -7.07 -3.61
CA ASP A 41 14.54 -5.70 -4.10
C ASP A 41 16.02 -5.32 -4.21
N ASN A 42 16.86 -5.90 -3.34
CA ASN A 42 18.30 -5.63 -3.29
C ASN A 42 19.15 -6.82 -3.78
N MET A 43 18.56 -7.81 -4.45
CA MET A 43 19.29 -8.97 -4.96
C MET A 43 19.86 -8.72 -6.36
N GLU A 44 21.12 -9.07 -6.58
CA GLU A 44 21.70 -9.12 -7.93
C GLU A 44 21.50 -10.50 -8.55
N LEU A 45 20.38 -10.68 -9.25
CA LEU A 45 20.07 -11.92 -9.96
C LEU A 45 20.35 -11.81 -11.48
N PRO A 46 20.79 -12.89 -12.13
CA PRO A 46 20.85 -12.95 -13.59
C PRO A 46 19.48 -12.74 -14.23
N LEU A 47 19.46 -12.23 -15.46
CA LEU A 47 18.22 -11.92 -16.19
C LEU A 47 17.24 -13.11 -16.26
N ASP A 48 17.73 -14.32 -16.46
CA ASP A 48 16.86 -15.49 -16.61
C ASP A 48 16.17 -15.87 -15.29
N GLU A 49 16.79 -15.57 -14.15
CA GLU A 49 16.18 -15.80 -12.85
C GLU A 49 15.08 -14.76 -12.57
N TRP A 50 15.31 -13.50 -12.94
CA TRP A 50 14.27 -12.47 -12.91
C TRP A 50 13.06 -12.86 -13.76
N LYS A 51 13.27 -13.31 -14.99
CA LYS A 51 12.18 -13.81 -15.85
C LYS A 51 11.41 -14.95 -15.18
N ARG A 52 12.11 -15.88 -14.55
CA ARG A 52 11.50 -17.02 -13.85
C ARG A 52 10.63 -16.56 -12.68
N ILE A 53 11.11 -15.62 -11.86
CA ILE A 53 10.37 -15.06 -10.73
C ILE A 53 9.13 -14.32 -11.23
N THR A 54 9.29 -13.41 -12.19
CA THR A 54 8.15 -12.67 -12.78
C THR A 54 7.10 -13.61 -13.37
N TYR A 55 7.53 -14.63 -14.12
CA TYR A 55 6.62 -15.60 -14.70
C TYR A 55 5.86 -16.40 -13.63
N LYS A 56 6.53 -16.76 -12.53
CA LYS A 56 5.90 -17.42 -11.38
C LYS A 56 4.83 -16.51 -10.75
N GLU A 57 5.09 -15.22 -10.58
CA GLU A 57 4.12 -14.27 -10.03
C GLU A 57 2.89 -14.11 -10.94
N ILE A 58 3.06 -14.09 -12.26
CA ILE A 58 1.95 -14.09 -13.22
C ILE A 58 1.05 -15.32 -13.04
N LEU A 59 1.66 -16.52 -12.88
CA LEU A 59 0.90 -17.76 -12.67
C LEU A 59 0.24 -17.84 -11.30
N ASN A 60 0.84 -17.23 -10.28
CA ASN A 60 0.32 -17.21 -8.92
C ASN A 60 -0.77 -16.15 -8.69
N PHE A 61 -0.91 -15.19 -9.61
CA PHE A 61 -1.91 -14.14 -9.49
C PHE A 61 -3.32 -14.73 -9.36
N LYS A 62 -4.02 -14.31 -8.30
CA LYS A 62 -5.42 -14.62 -8.08
C LYS A 62 -6.21 -13.33 -8.21
N PRO A 63 -7.13 -13.23 -9.20
CA PRO A 63 -8.00 -12.07 -9.31
C PRO A 63 -8.72 -11.80 -7.99
N PRO A 64 -8.84 -10.53 -7.58
CA PRO A 64 -9.62 -10.19 -6.40
C PRO A 64 -11.04 -10.74 -6.57
N GLN A 65 -11.57 -11.38 -5.53
CA GLN A 65 -12.98 -11.75 -5.51
C GLN A 65 -13.76 -10.43 -5.47
N THR A 66 -14.44 -10.07 -6.55
CA THR A 66 -15.27 -8.87 -6.58
C THR A 66 -16.45 -9.07 -5.63
N SER A 67 -16.30 -8.67 -4.37
CA SER A 67 -17.42 -8.38 -3.48
C SER A 67 -17.63 -6.87 -3.51
N ASP A 68 -18.64 -6.48 -4.30
CA ASP A 68 -19.34 -5.20 -4.35
C ASP A 68 -18.51 -3.92 -4.52
N SER A 69 -18.68 -3.33 -5.70
CA SER A 69 -18.50 -1.91 -5.97
C SER A 69 -19.11 -1.08 -4.83
N LYS A 70 -18.28 -0.54 -3.95
CA LYS A 70 -18.63 0.74 -3.31
C LYS A 70 -18.54 1.78 -4.42
N GLU A 71 -19.69 1.97 -5.08
CA GLU A 71 -19.99 3.07 -5.99
C GLU A 71 -19.48 4.37 -5.36
N THR A 72 -18.45 4.98 -5.95
CA THR A 72 -18.02 6.32 -5.58
C THR A 72 -19.14 7.28 -6.00
N ALA A 73 -20.06 7.55 -5.08
CA ALA A 73 -21.05 8.59 -5.25
C ALA A 73 -20.34 9.95 -5.30
N VAL A 74 -20.67 10.69 -6.36
CA VAL A 74 -20.25 12.08 -6.65
C VAL A 74 -20.64 13.04 -5.53
#